data_AF-A0A925ZK09-F1
#
_entry.id   AF-A0A925ZK09-F1
#
_cell.length_a   1.000
_cell.length_b   1.000
_cell.length_c   1.000
_cell.angle_alpha   90.00
_cell.angle_beta   90.00
_cell.angle_gamma   90.00
#
_symmetry.space_group_name_H-M   'P 1'
#
loop_
_entity.id
_entity.type
_entity.pdbx_description
1 polymer ?
#
loop_
_entity_poly.entity_id
_entity_poly.type
_entity_poly.pdbx_seq_one_letter_code
_entity_poly.pdbx_strand_id
1 'polypeptide(L)'
;MRRNLEQHRDTPADDRRLRHRGLVAIAVTLALYAATVATHLGEFWPFSIYPMFSLAGRPWSRAMLIDVTGAPEIGWHARTAEELPGPTISTRSVALSTNDLSKFVQLTADWSEIRVRTLRTLLAEPLSHGREIVLLRANGRLEPDGGVTVRFTPVVRLSADQTSINPQLGAGI
;
A
#
# COMPACT_ATOMS: atom_id res chain seq x y z
N MET A 1 -26.47 50.90 51.55
CA MET A 1 -26.18 49.71 50.73
C MET A 1 -26.08 50.15 49.26
N ARG A 2 -24.91 50.66 48.81
CA ARG A 2 -24.67 51.04 47.40
C ARG A 2 -23.39 50.38 46.94
N ARG A 3 -23.53 49.53 45.91
CA ARG A 3 -22.46 48.85 45.17
C ARG A 3 -21.49 49.89 44.60
N ASN A 4 -20.20 49.76 44.91
CA ASN A 4 -19.14 50.25 44.03
C ASN A 4 -18.88 49.14 43.01
N LEU A 5 -19.43 49.32 41.81
CA LEU A 5 -18.99 48.63 40.60
C LEU A 5 -17.68 49.28 40.19
N GLU A 6 -16.55 48.66 40.53
CA GLU A 6 -15.28 48.97 39.88
C GLU A 6 -15.41 48.59 38.41
N GLN A 7 -15.63 49.62 37.60
CA GLN A 7 -15.59 49.57 36.16
C GLN A 7 -14.16 49.23 35.73
N HIS A 8 -13.92 47.96 35.40
CA HIS A 8 -12.75 47.51 34.66
C HIS A 8 -12.77 48.21 33.29
N ARG A 9 -11.96 49.26 33.14
CA ARG A 9 -11.79 49.99 31.88
C ARG A 9 -10.83 49.18 31.00
N ASP A 10 -11.38 48.27 30.21
CA ASP A 10 -10.65 47.68 29.09
C ASP A 10 -10.25 48.80 28.13
N THR A 11 -8.95 49.05 28.04
CA THR A 11 -8.41 50.17 27.26
C THR A 11 -8.12 49.66 25.85
N PRO A 12 -8.66 50.30 24.78
CA PRO A 12 -8.58 49.77 23.40
C PRO A 12 -7.17 49.61 22.83
N ALA A 13 -6.16 50.19 23.48
CA ALA A 13 -4.75 50.02 23.14
C ALA A 13 -4.19 48.64 23.55
N ASP A 14 -4.75 48.03 24.60
CA ASP A 14 -4.31 46.72 25.09
C ASP A 14 -4.82 45.60 24.17
N ASP A 15 -6.08 45.70 23.73
CA ASP A 15 -6.69 44.82 22.73
C ASP A 15 -5.92 44.75 21.41
N ARG A 16 -5.40 45.88 20.92
CA ARG A 16 -4.61 45.90 19.67
C ARG A 16 -3.26 45.21 19.84
N ARG A 17 -2.61 45.37 21.00
CA ARG A 17 -1.34 44.71 21.30
C ARG A 17 -1.52 43.21 21.48
N LEU A 18 -2.58 42.79 22.14
CA LEU A 18 -2.95 41.38 22.31
C LEU A 18 -3.27 40.72 20.96
N ARG A 19 -4.07 41.38 20.11
CA ARG A 19 -4.37 40.89 18.75
C ARG A 19 -3.12 40.78 17.88
N HIS A 20 -2.25 41.77 17.91
CA HIS A 20 -0.99 41.73 17.14
C HIS A 20 -0.09 40.58 17.60
N ARG A 21 0.08 40.39 18.92
CA ARG A 21 0.84 39.26 19.48
C ARG A 21 0.23 37.91 19.11
N GLY A 22 -1.10 37.80 19.14
CA GLY A 22 -1.82 36.60 18.70
C GLY A 22 -1.59 36.28 17.22
N LEU A 23 -1.68 37.30 16.35
CA LEU A 23 -1.40 37.14 14.92
C LEU A 23 0.06 36.73 14.66
N VAL A 24 1.02 37.32 15.38
CA VAL A 24 2.44 36.94 15.28
C VAL A 24 2.64 35.49 15.71
N ALA A 25 2.03 35.06 16.82
CA ALA A 25 2.12 33.68 17.28
C ALA A 25 1.55 32.68 16.25
N ILE A 26 0.40 33.01 15.65
CA ILE A 26 -0.22 32.20 14.59
C ILE A 26 0.71 32.15 13.37
N ALA A 27 1.23 33.28 12.92
CA ALA A 27 2.11 33.36 11.76
C ALA A 27 3.40 32.55 11.97
N VAL A 28 4.03 32.66 13.14
CA VAL A 28 5.23 31.87 13.49
C VAL A 28 4.91 30.38 13.52
N THR A 29 3.78 29.99 14.11
CA THR A 29 3.35 28.59 14.16
C THR A 29 3.13 28.02 12.75
N LEU A 30 2.44 28.77 11.89
CA LEU A 30 2.21 28.38 10.49
C LEU A 30 3.51 28.32 9.69
N ALA A 31 4.43 29.26 9.91
CA ALA A 31 5.73 29.26 9.23
C ALA A 31 6.59 28.06 9.64
N LEU A 32 6.64 27.73 10.95
CA LEU A 32 7.34 26.54 11.44
C LEU A 32 6.70 25.25 10.91
N TYR A 33 5.37 25.18 10.89
CA TYR A 33 4.65 24.06 10.31
C TYR A 33 4.95 23.91 8.82
N ALA A 34 4.86 24.97 8.03
CA ALA A 34 5.18 24.94 6.60
C ALA A 34 6.63 24.57 6.33
N ALA A 35 7.59 25.12 7.08
CA ALA A 35 9.01 24.82 6.92
C ALA A 35 9.32 23.34 7.24
N THR A 36 8.75 22.81 8.31
CA THR A 36 8.95 21.40 8.69
C THR A 36 8.23 20.46 7.73
N VAL A 37 6.94 20.68 7.46
CA VAL A 37 6.15 19.84 6.56
C VAL A 37 6.66 19.86 5.13
N ALA A 38 7.12 21.01 4.59
CA ALA A 38 7.65 21.07 3.23
C ALA A 38 8.94 20.26 3.04
N THR A 39 9.71 20.05 4.11
CA THR A 39 10.95 19.25 4.06
C THR A 39 10.70 17.75 4.23
N HIS A 40 9.55 17.35 4.75
CA HIS A 40 9.11 15.96 4.74
C HIS A 40 8.33 15.73 3.46
N LEU A 41 8.68 14.71 2.66
CA LEU A 41 8.07 14.40 1.36
C LEU A 41 6.60 13.89 1.48
N GLY A 42 5.76 14.59 2.26
CA GLY A 42 4.38 14.22 2.56
C GLY A 42 4.20 13.29 3.77
N GLU A 43 5.26 13.01 4.54
CA GLU A 43 5.23 11.96 5.57
C GLU A 43 4.65 12.38 6.93
N PHE A 44 4.41 13.68 7.16
CA PHE A 44 4.01 14.18 8.48
C PHE A 44 2.56 14.71 8.49
N TRP A 45 1.60 13.81 8.70
CA TRP A 45 0.22 14.18 9.03
C TRP A 45 -0.06 13.83 10.50
N PRO A 46 -0.08 14.82 11.42
CA PRO A 46 -0.11 14.58 12.87
C PRO A 46 -1.40 13.95 13.40
N PHE A 47 -2.45 13.85 12.57
CA PHE A 47 -3.72 13.17 12.91
C PHE A 47 -3.97 11.89 12.11
N SER A 48 -3.02 11.49 11.26
CA SER A 48 -3.15 10.24 10.51
C SER A 48 -2.42 9.16 11.28
N ILE A 49 -3.04 7.99 11.45
CA ILE A 49 -2.39 6.78 11.99
C ILE A 49 -1.38 6.20 10.96
N TYR A 50 -1.13 6.93 9.85
CA TYR A 50 -0.29 6.53 8.73
C TYR A 50 1.24 6.70 8.87
N PRO A 51 1.86 7.51 9.76
CA PRO A 51 3.31 7.69 9.71
C PRO A 51 4.09 6.47 10.21
N MET A 52 3.42 5.45 10.76
CA MET A 52 4.04 4.16 11.07
C MET A 52 4.15 3.19 9.88
N PHE A 53 3.60 3.54 8.70
CA PHE A 53 3.60 2.68 7.52
C PHE A 53 4.12 3.36 6.25
N SER A 54 4.81 4.52 6.36
CA SER A 54 5.47 5.11 5.20
C SER A 54 6.63 4.21 4.75
N LEU A 55 6.37 3.43 3.70
CA LEU A 55 7.38 2.79 2.87
C LEU A 55 7.69 3.66 1.65
N ALA A 56 7.38 4.97 1.70
CA ALA A 56 7.64 5.87 0.58
C ALA A 56 9.12 5.79 0.19
N GLY A 57 9.39 5.55 -1.10
CA GLY A 57 10.74 5.36 -1.64
C GLY A 57 11.37 3.98 -1.42
N ARG A 58 10.81 3.10 -0.59
CA ARG A 58 11.31 1.72 -0.45
C ARG A 58 10.65 0.78 -1.45
N PRO A 59 11.39 -0.21 -2.01
CA PRO A 59 10.78 -1.28 -2.77
C PRO A 59 9.71 -2.00 -1.94
N TRP A 60 8.58 -2.31 -2.56
CA TRP A 60 7.49 -3.03 -1.94
C TRP A 60 7.10 -4.26 -2.76
N SER A 61 6.56 -5.27 -2.10
CA SER A 61 6.04 -6.48 -2.74
C SER A 61 4.58 -6.72 -2.32
N ARG A 62 3.73 -7.07 -3.29
CA ARG A 62 2.33 -7.46 -3.08
C ARG A 62 1.99 -8.72 -3.87
N ALA A 63 1.02 -9.46 -3.36
CA ALA A 63 0.43 -10.58 -4.10
C ALA A 63 -0.65 -10.08 -5.03
N MET A 64 -0.75 -10.68 -6.21
CA MET A 64 -1.80 -10.41 -7.17
C MET A 64 -2.23 -11.70 -7.84
N LEU A 65 -3.52 -11.82 -8.13
CA LEU A 65 -4.09 -12.96 -8.84
C LEU A 65 -4.57 -12.50 -10.20
N ILE A 66 -4.27 -13.26 -11.24
CA ILE A 66 -4.84 -13.08 -12.57
C ILE A 66 -5.53 -14.36 -13.02
N ASP A 67 -6.61 -14.18 -13.76
CA ASP A 67 -7.31 -15.26 -14.46
C ASP A 67 -6.67 -15.43 -15.84
N VAL A 68 -6.15 -16.62 -16.12
CA VAL A 68 -5.51 -16.95 -17.41
C VAL A 68 -6.30 -18.01 -18.17
N THR A 69 -7.57 -18.22 -17.81
CA THR A 69 -8.45 -19.18 -18.48
C THR A 69 -8.57 -18.84 -19.96
N GLY A 70 -8.12 -19.75 -20.83
CA GLY A 70 -8.12 -19.56 -22.28
C GLY A 70 -7.12 -18.51 -22.80
N ALA A 71 -6.23 -18.00 -21.95
CA ALA A 71 -5.22 -17.03 -22.33
C ALA A 71 -3.94 -17.71 -22.86
N PRO A 72 -3.10 -17.00 -23.63
CA PRO A 72 -1.79 -17.49 -24.03
C PRO A 72 -0.93 -17.87 -22.82
N GLU A 73 -0.05 -18.85 -23.00
CA GLU A 73 0.81 -19.33 -21.92
C GLU A 73 1.70 -18.21 -21.37
N ILE A 74 1.69 -18.05 -20.03
CA ILE A 74 2.54 -17.10 -19.34
C ILE A 74 3.89 -17.75 -19.02
N GLY A 75 4.95 -17.26 -19.65
CA GLY A 75 6.32 -17.61 -19.25
C GLY A 75 6.67 -17.06 -17.86
N TRP A 76 7.61 -17.71 -17.17
CA TRP A 76 7.96 -17.47 -15.75
C TRP A 76 8.77 -16.20 -15.43
N HIS A 77 9.00 -15.33 -16.41
CA HIS A 77 9.80 -14.12 -16.26
C HIS A 77 8.97 -12.93 -15.75
N ALA A 78 9.66 -11.95 -15.14
CA ALA A 78 9.03 -10.71 -14.69
C ALA A 78 8.49 -9.88 -15.86
N ARG A 79 7.28 -9.34 -15.72
CA ARG A 79 6.52 -8.65 -16.78
C ARG A 79 6.04 -7.27 -16.34
N THR A 80 5.65 -6.43 -17.30
CA THR A 80 4.86 -5.21 -17.01
C THR A 80 3.37 -5.52 -16.93
N ALA A 81 2.55 -4.53 -16.57
CA ALA A 81 1.10 -4.71 -16.46
C ALA A 81 0.46 -4.99 -17.84
N GLU A 82 0.99 -4.38 -18.90
CA GLU A 82 0.48 -4.49 -20.27
C GLU A 82 0.75 -5.86 -20.89
N GLU A 83 1.74 -6.58 -20.36
CA GLU A 83 2.15 -7.92 -20.81
C GLU A 83 1.40 -9.06 -20.10
N LEU A 84 0.50 -8.74 -19.16
CA LEU A 84 -0.27 -9.75 -18.43
C LEU A 84 -1.39 -10.32 -19.33
N PRO A 85 -1.51 -11.64 -19.45
CA PRO A 85 -2.37 -12.27 -20.47
C PRO A 85 -3.85 -12.34 -20.08
N GLY A 86 -4.26 -11.77 -18.94
CA GLY A 86 -5.64 -11.87 -18.48
C GLY A 86 -6.00 -10.92 -17.34
N PRO A 87 -7.29 -10.86 -16.98
CA PRO A 87 -7.80 -9.90 -16.01
C PRO A 87 -7.38 -10.22 -14.58
N THR A 88 -7.34 -9.18 -13.76
CA THR A 88 -7.02 -9.28 -12.34
C THR A 88 -8.21 -9.86 -11.56
N ILE A 89 -7.95 -10.81 -10.66
CA ILE A 89 -8.98 -11.36 -9.77
C ILE A 89 -9.00 -10.54 -8.48
N SER A 90 -10.18 -10.02 -8.12
CA SER A 90 -10.37 -9.37 -6.83
C SER A 90 -10.25 -10.40 -5.71
N THR A 91 -9.39 -10.16 -4.73
CA THR A 91 -9.30 -11.00 -3.52
C THR A 91 -10.64 -11.08 -2.79
N ARG A 92 -11.42 -10.00 -2.81
CA ARG A 92 -12.77 -9.96 -2.21
C ARG A 92 -13.75 -10.90 -2.92
N SER A 93 -13.66 -11.04 -4.25
CA SER A 93 -14.56 -11.94 -4.99
C SER A 93 -14.25 -13.42 -4.74
N VAL A 94 -13.07 -13.74 -4.23
CA VAL A 94 -12.68 -15.11 -3.83
C VAL A 94 -12.60 -15.28 -2.31
N ALA A 95 -13.26 -14.38 -1.54
CA ALA A 95 -13.30 -14.40 -0.08
C ALA A 95 -11.92 -14.41 0.61
N LEU A 96 -10.89 -13.85 -0.04
CA LEU A 96 -9.54 -13.72 0.51
C LEU A 96 -9.28 -12.31 1.03
N SER A 97 -8.59 -12.24 2.17
CA SER A 97 -8.01 -11.02 2.69
C SER A 97 -6.77 -10.64 1.87
N THR A 98 -6.77 -9.43 1.29
CA THR A 98 -5.63 -8.90 0.53
C THR A 98 -4.36 -8.87 1.37
N ASN A 99 -4.49 -8.55 2.67
CA ASN A 99 -3.36 -8.48 3.58
C ASN A 99 -2.78 -9.87 3.86
N ASP A 100 -3.63 -10.88 4.02
CA ASP A 100 -3.17 -12.24 4.33
C ASP A 100 -2.56 -12.89 3.09
N LEU A 101 -3.16 -12.69 1.91
CA LEU A 101 -2.57 -13.13 0.65
C LEU A 101 -1.23 -12.44 0.38
N SER A 102 -1.14 -11.12 0.63
CA SER A 102 0.11 -10.37 0.45
C SER A 102 1.20 -10.83 1.42
N LYS A 103 0.88 -11.05 2.69
CA LYS A 103 1.82 -11.63 3.67
C LYS A 103 2.25 -13.03 3.27
N PHE A 104 1.32 -13.86 2.83
CA PHE A 104 1.60 -15.22 2.38
C PHE A 104 2.63 -15.22 1.26
N VAL A 105 2.46 -14.41 0.21
CA VAL A 105 3.43 -14.36 -0.90
C VAL A 105 4.74 -13.67 -0.54
N GLN A 106 4.68 -12.62 0.27
CA GLN A 106 5.87 -11.85 0.68
C GLN A 106 6.78 -12.67 1.59
N LEU A 107 6.22 -13.48 2.49
CA LEU A 107 6.97 -14.32 3.44
C LEU A 107 7.27 -15.72 2.89
N THR A 108 6.92 -15.99 1.63
CA THR A 108 7.22 -17.26 0.97
C THR A 108 8.42 -17.11 0.04
N ALA A 109 9.61 -17.41 0.58
CA ALA A 109 10.79 -17.66 -0.22
C ALA A 109 10.72 -19.04 -0.88
N ASP A 110 10.39 -20.08 -0.08
CA ASP A 110 10.28 -21.46 -0.53
C ASP A 110 8.82 -21.93 -0.68
N TRP A 111 8.47 -22.37 -1.88
CA TRP A 111 7.13 -22.85 -2.25
C TRP A 111 7.01 -24.36 -2.04
N SER A 112 6.97 -24.76 -0.77
CA SER A 112 6.75 -26.16 -0.41
C SER A 112 5.36 -26.66 -0.79
N GLU A 113 5.21 -27.97 -0.90
CA GLU A 113 3.94 -28.64 -1.22
C GLU A 113 2.79 -28.22 -0.28
N ILE A 114 3.09 -28.00 1.01
CA ILE A 114 2.12 -27.55 2.01
C ILE A 114 1.58 -26.16 1.64
N ARG A 115 2.45 -25.22 1.28
CA ARG A 115 2.03 -23.84 0.92
C ARG A 115 1.19 -23.84 -0.34
N VAL A 116 1.58 -24.63 -1.34
CA VAL A 116 0.82 -24.81 -2.57
C VAL A 116 -0.56 -25.39 -2.27
N ARG A 117 -0.64 -26.41 -1.43
CA ARG A 117 -1.91 -27.02 -1.01
C ARG A 117 -2.81 -26.02 -0.29
N THR A 118 -2.26 -25.21 0.62
CA THR A 118 -3.01 -24.13 1.28
C THR A 118 -3.57 -23.14 0.25
N LEU A 119 -2.75 -22.69 -0.70
CA LEU A 119 -3.19 -21.78 -1.76
C LEU A 119 -4.31 -22.40 -2.61
N ARG A 120 -4.22 -23.69 -2.95
CA ARG A 120 -5.28 -24.42 -3.66
C ARG A 120 -6.58 -24.46 -2.87
N THR A 121 -6.52 -24.69 -1.56
CA THR A 121 -7.71 -24.66 -0.69
C THR A 121 -8.36 -23.27 -0.69
N LEU A 122 -7.55 -22.21 -0.62
CA LEU A 122 -8.02 -20.83 -0.66
C LEU A 122 -8.67 -20.46 -1.99
N LEU A 123 -8.27 -21.11 -3.09
CA LEU A 123 -8.78 -20.87 -4.44
C LEU A 123 -9.66 -22.02 -4.94
N ALA A 124 -10.17 -22.89 -4.06
CA ALA A 124 -10.87 -24.10 -4.46
C ALA A 124 -12.13 -23.81 -5.29
N GLU A 125 -12.92 -22.82 -4.89
CA GLU A 125 -14.15 -22.43 -5.59
C GLU A 125 -13.87 -22.00 -7.04
N PRO A 126 -12.99 -21.01 -7.32
CA PRO A 126 -12.78 -20.60 -8.70
C PRO A 126 -12.10 -21.70 -9.53
N LEU A 127 -11.21 -22.51 -8.93
CA LEU A 127 -10.59 -23.65 -9.61
C LEU A 127 -11.61 -24.74 -9.97
N SER A 128 -12.62 -24.99 -9.13
CA SER A 128 -13.68 -25.97 -9.41
C SER A 128 -14.60 -25.56 -10.56
N HIS A 129 -14.66 -24.26 -10.88
CA HIS A 129 -15.37 -23.73 -12.04
C HIS A 129 -14.52 -23.72 -13.32
N GLY A 130 -13.39 -24.43 -13.32
CA GLY A 130 -12.51 -24.56 -14.48
C GLY A 130 -11.64 -23.33 -14.74
N ARG A 131 -11.51 -22.42 -13.77
CA ARG A 131 -10.60 -21.28 -13.92
C ARG A 131 -9.16 -21.72 -13.79
N GLU A 132 -8.31 -21.10 -14.58
CA GLU A 132 -6.87 -21.15 -14.42
C GLU A 132 -6.37 -19.85 -13.81
N ILE A 133 -5.67 -19.96 -12.69
CA ILE A 133 -5.25 -18.81 -11.90
C ILE A 133 -3.74 -18.78 -11.81
N VAL A 134 -3.16 -17.60 -12.02
CA VAL A 134 -1.74 -17.36 -11.77
C VAL A 134 -1.60 -16.39 -10.62
N LEU A 135 -0.83 -16.81 -9.62
CA LEU A 135 -0.36 -15.98 -8.55
C LEU A 135 0.90 -15.23 -9.00
N LEU A 136 0.84 -13.92 -8.94
CA LEU A 136 1.94 -13.00 -9.26
C LEU A 136 2.48 -12.36 -7.98
N ARG A 137 3.79 -12.14 -7.95
CA ARG A 137 4.46 -11.21 -7.04
C ARG A 137 4.67 -9.89 -7.77
N ALA A 138 3.94 -8.85 -7.37
CA ALA A 138 4.10 -7.50 -7.85
C ALA A 138 5.17 -6.79 -7.01
N ASN A 139 6.27 -6.38 -7.63
CA ASN A 139 7.35 -5.64 -6.99
C ASN A 139 7.36 -4.20 -7.53
N GLY A 140 7.09 -3.23 -6.67
CA GLY A 140 7.17 -1.81 -7.01
C GLY A 140 8.43 -1.17 -6.45
N ARG A 141 9.06 -0.27 -7.22
CA ARG A 141 10.16 0.59 -6.74
C ARG A 141 9.94 2.03 -7.20
N LEU A 142 10.43 2.98 -6.40
CA LEU A 142 10.59 4.36 -6.82
C LEU A 142 11.91 4.48 -7.60
N GLU A 143 11.85 5.04 -8.80
CA GLU A 143 13.01 5.32 -9.65
C GLU A 143 13.65 6.66 -9.28
N PRO A 144 14.94 6.87 -9.63
CA PRO A 144 15.63 8.13 -9.34
C PRO A 144 15.00 9.38 -9.97
N ASP A 145 14.24 9.21 -11.06
CA ASP A 145 13.52 10.29 -11.75
C ASP A 145 12.15 10.62 -11.13
N GLY A 146 11.78 9.94 -10.03
CA GLY A 146 10.50 10.08 -9.36
C GLY A 146 9.38 9.21 -9.95
N GLY A 147 9.66 8.43 -11.01
CA GLY A 147 8.74 7.45 -11.56
C GLY A 147 8.56 6.23 -10.66
N VAL A 148 7.45 5.50 -10.82
CA VAL A 148 7.23 4.23 -10.13
C VAL A 148 7.20 3.11 -11.16
N THR A 149 8.12 2.15 -11.03
CA THR A 149 8.13 0.94 -11.84
C THR A 149 7.54 -0.21 -11.06
N VAL A 150 6.60 -0.95 -11.65
CA VAL A 150 6.05 -2.19 -11.10
C VAL A 150 6.35 -3.36 -12.04
N ARG A 151 6.89 -4.45 -11.48
CA ARG A 151 7.15 -5.70 -12.20
C ARG A 151 6.39 -6.85 -11.57
N PHE A 152 5.78 -7.68 -12.41
CA PHE A 152 4.96 -8.82 -12.00
C PHE A 152 5.67 -10.12 -12.34
N THR A 153 6.08 -10.86 -11.33
CA THR A 153 6.73 -12.17 -11.51
C THR A 153 5.71 -13.27 -11.24
N PRO A 154 5.46 -14.19 -12.19
CA PRO A 154 4.64 -15.36 -11.93
C PRO A 154 5.29 -16.29 -10.90
N VAL A 155 4.50 -16.77 -9.95
CA VAL A 155 4.99 -17.53 -8.80
C VAL A 155 4.42 -18.95 -8.81
N VAL A 156 3.10 -19.08 -8.92
CA VAL A 156 2.41 -20.37 -9.04
C VAL A 156 1.28 -20.23 -10.05
N ARG A 157 1.11 -21.23 -10.91
CA ARG A 157 -0.06 -21.44 -11.77
C ARG A 157 -0.88 -22.61 -11.23
N LEU A 158 -2.19 -22.43 -11.15
CA LEU A 158 -3.14 -23.40 -10.64
C LEU A 158 -4.26 -23.62 -11.65
N SER A 159 -4.57 -24.87 -11.95
CA SER A 159 -5.82 -25.31 -12.56
C SER A 159 -6.53 -26.29 -11.62
N ALA A 160 -7.69 -26.80 -12.05
CA ALA A 160 -8.47 -27.80 -11.31
C ALA A 160 -7.64 -29.02 -10.90
N ASP A 161 -6.73 -29.47 -11.77
CA ASP A 161 -5.97 -30.72 -11.67
C ASP A 161 -4.46 -30.52 -11.61
N GLN A 162 -3.94 -29.39 -12.09
CA GLN A 162 -2.51 -29.14 -12.21
C GLN A 162 -2.03 -27.99 -11.34
N THR A 163 -0.76 -28.07 -10.99
CA THR A 163 -0.03 -26.98 -10.34
C THR A 163 1.37 -26.90 -10.92
N SER A 164 1.78 -25.70 -11.30
CA SER A 164 3.14 -25.42 -11.76
C SER A 164 3.71 -24.28 -10.93
N ILE A 165 4.89 -24.50 -10.36
CA ILE A 165 5.61 -23.51 -9.57
C ILE A 165 6.69 -22.93 -10.48
N ASN A 166 6.94 -21.62 -10.37
CA ASN A 166 8.02 -21.01 -11.12
C ASN A 166 9.38 -21.65 -10.72
N PRO A 167 10.09 -22.30 -11.67
CA PRO A 167 11.33 -23.01 -11.38
C PRO A 167 12.48 -22.07 -10.98
N GLN A 168 12.37 -20.78 -11.28
CA GLN A 168 13.39 -19.77 -10.99
C GLN A 168 13.32 -19.23 -9.55
N LEU A 169 12.29 -19.62 -8.76
CA LEU A 169 12.11 -19.12 -7.39
C LEU A 169 13.19 -19.61 -6.39
N GLY A 170 14.03 -20.57 -6.80
CA GLY A 170 15.14 -21.10 -5.99
C GLY A 170 16.53 -20.51 -6.32
N ALA A 171 16.64 -19.52 -7.21
CA ALA A 171 17.91 -18.91 -7.58
C ALA A 171 18.02 -17.47 -7.04
N GLY A 172 18.28 -17.33 -5.74
CA GLY A 172 18.84 -16.12 -5.14
C GLY A 172 17.90 -14.93 -4.93
N ILE A 173 17.61 -14.67 -3.65
CA ILE A 173 17.91 -13.35 -3.07
C ILE A 173 18.92 -13.61 -1.96
#